data_AF-A0A525C077-F1
#
_entry.id   AF-A0A525C077-F1
#
_cell.length_a   1.000
_cell.length_b   1.000
_cell.length_c   1.000
_cell.angle_alpha   90.00
_cell.angle_beta   90.00
_cell.angle_gamma   90.00
#
_symmetry.space_group_name_H-M   'P 1'
#
loop_
_entity.id
_entity.type
_entity.pdbx_description
1 polymer ?
#
loop_
_entity_poly.entity_id
_entity_poly.type
_entity_poly.pdbx_seq_one_letter_code
_entity_poly.pdbx_strand_id
1 'polypeptide(L)' 'MVLVKVEYSTINYGENEMANCHEMQPGDVLYCNSCGLTLKVEKSCTCAPGKEGSCTVPLSCCGKEMVKQS' A
#
# COMPACT_ATOMS: atom_id res chain seq x y z
N MET A 1 -27.77 -31.60 -0.87
CA MET A 1 -26.54 -31.00 -1.40
C MET A 1 -26.85 -29.52 -1.65
N VAL A 2 -26.46 -28.63 -0.74
CA VAL A 2 -26.72 -27.19 -0.87
C VAL A 2 -25.54 -26.60 -1.63
N LEU A 3 -25.78 -26.16 -2.86
CA LEU A 3 -24.83 -25.38 -3.65
C LEU A 3 -24.80 -23.97 -3.05
N VAL A 4 -23.84 -23.72 -2.16
CA VAL A 4 -23.53 -22.38 -1.69
C VAL A 4 -22.90 -21.63 -2.87
N LYS A 5 -23.68 -20.81 -3.55
CA LYS A 5 -23.15 -19.78 -4.45
C LYS A 5 -22.41 -18.78 -3.56
N VAL A 6 -21.11 -18.98 -3.41
CA VAL A 6 -20.24 -17.92 -2.93
C VAL A 6 -20.25 -16.88 -4.05
N GLU A 7 -21.15 -15.91 -3.94
CA GLU A 7 -21.03 -14.65 -4.67
C GLU A 7 -19.74 -14.01 -4.15
N TYR A 8 -18.63 -14.35 -4.79
CA TYR A 8 -17.42 -13.55 -4.72
C TYR A 8 -17.81 -12.22 -5.34
N SER A 9 -18.31 -11.31 -4.50
CA SER A 9 -18.43 -9.91 -4.84
C SER A 9 -17.04 -9.50 -5.29
N THR A 10 -16.88 -9.24 -6.59
CA THR A 10 -15.76 -8.48 -7.11
C THR A 10 -15.89 -7.10 -6.47
N ILE A 11 -15.29 -6.96 -5.29
CA ILE A 11 -15.09 -5.66 -4.69
C ILE A 11 -14.32 -4.91 -5.77
N ASN A 12 -14.94 -3.86 -6.31
CA ASN A 12 -14.29 -2.93 -7.21
C ASN A 12 -13.22 -2.21 -6.37
N TYR A 13 -12.06 -2.86 -6.20
CA TYR A 13 -10.84 -2.18 -5.83
C TYR A 13 -10.51 -1.28 -7.02
N GLY A 14 -10.92 -0.01 -6.95
CA GLY A 14 -10.07 1.01 -7.57
C GLY A 14 -8.66 0.74 -7.06
N GLU A 15 -7.69 0.63 -7.96
CA GLU A 15 -6.30 0.25 -7.68
C GLU A 15 -5.75 1.07 -6.51
N ASN A 16 -5.86 0.54 -5.31
CA ASN A 16 -5.20 1.06 -4.12
C ASN A 16 -3.75 0.61 -4.22
N GLU A 17 -2.95 1.41 -4.94
CA GLU A 17 -1.55 1.11 -5.23
C GLU A 17 -0.77 0.89 -3.92
N MET A 18 -0.15 -0.28 -3.81
CA MET A 18 0.65 -0.67 -2.64
C MET A 18 1.79 0.33 -2.48
N ALA A 19 2.00 0.80 -1.25
CA ALA A 19 2.91 1.90 -0.98
C ALA A 19 4.39 1.49 -1.12
N ASN A 20 4.94 1.47 -2.34
CA ASN A 20 6.38 1.25 -2.58
C ASN A 20 7.16 2.57 -2.55
N CYS A 21 8.24 2.62 -1.78
CA CYS A 21 8.96 3.87 -1.54
C CYS A 21 9.60 4.50 -2.79
N HIS A 22 9.93 3.70 -3.81
CA HIS A 22 10.56 4.18 -5.05
C HIS A 22 9.56 4.78 -6.06
N GLU A 23 8.26 4.53 -5.87
CA GLU A 23 7.18 5.05 -6.70
C GLU A 23 6.57 6.34 -6.10
N MET A 24 6.88 6.62 -4.82
CA MET A 24 6.37 7.76 -4.08
C MET A 24 6.98 9.10 -4.48
N GLN A 25 6.12 10.09 -4.65
CA GLN A 25 6.46 11.47 -4.98
C GLN A 25 6.18 12.41 -3.80
N PRO A 26 6.89 13.55 -3.68
CA PRO A 26 6.59 14.53 -2.66
C PRO A 26 5.14 15.02 -2.81
N GLY A 27 4.41 15.02 -1.70
CA GLY A 27 2.98 15.32 -1.67
C GLY A 27 2.08 14.09 -1.61
N ASP A 28 2.57 12.90 -1.99
CA ASP A 28 1.80 11.66 -1.85
C ASP A 28 1.42 11.41 -0.39
N VAL A 29 0.23 10.86 -0.20
CA VAL A 29 -0.32 10.53 1.11
C VAL A 29 -0.52 9.02 1.20
N LEU A 30 -0.01 8.41 2.26
CA LEU A 30 -0.14 6.99 2.55
C LEU A 30 -1.03 6.81 3.76
N TYR A 31 -1.88 5.79 3.72
CA TYR A 31 -2.86 5.52 4.76
C TYR A 31 -2.77 4.08 5.26
N CYS A 32 -2.86 3.91 6.59
CA CYS A 32 -3.03 2.61 7.23
C CYS A 32 -4.52 2.38 7.55
N ASN A 33 -5.14 1.44 6.83
CA ASN A 33 -6.54 1.05 7.05
C ASN A 33 -6.81 0.40 8.41
N SER A 34 -5.78 0.00 9.16
CA SER A 34 -5.98 -0.69 10.45
C SER A 34 -6.01 0.28 11.63
N CYS A 35 -5.20 1.33 11.63
CA CYS A 35 -5.09 2.27 12.76
C CYS A 35 -5.40 3.72 12.39
N GLY A 36 -5.60 4.03 11.10
CA GLY A 36 -5.89 5.37 10.62
C GLY A 36 -4.67 6.29 10.49
N LEU A 37 -3.44 5.77 10.66
CA LEU A 37 -2.23 6.56 10.48
C LEU A 37 -2.10 7.05 9.03
N THR A 38 -1.80 8.33 8.88
CA THR A 38 -1.51 8.98 7.59
C THR A 38 -0.08 9.47 7.55
N LEU A 39 0.65 9.15 6.48
CA LEU A 39 2.00 9.66 6.22
C LEU A 39 1.98 10.51 4.95
N LYS A 40 2.64 11.67 4.98
CA LYS A 40 2.85 12.49 3.81
C LYS A 40 4.30 12.42 3.38
N VAL A 41 4.53 12.18 2.10
CA VAL A 41 5.88 12.13 1.53
C VAL A 41 6.38 13.57 1.37
N GLU A 42 7.38 13.96 2.16
CA GLU A 42 8.02 15.28 2.01
C GLU A 42 9.20 15.23 1.03
N LYS A 43 9.84 14.06 0.88
CA LYS A 43 10.94 13.79 -0.06
C LYS A 43 10.86 12.35 -0.56
N SER A 44 11.10 12.14 -1.85
CA SER A 44 11.13 10.79 -2.44
C SER A 44 12.30 9.97 -1.93
N CYS A 45 12.08 8.65 -1.81
CA CYS A 45 13.15 7.70 -1.54
C CYS A 45 13.94 7.45 -2.83
N THR A 46 15.27 7.32 -2.72
CA THR A 46 16.16 7.09 -3.86
C THR A 46 16.69 5.65 -3.92
N CYS A 47 16.20 4.75 -3.06
CA CYS A 47 16.65 3.36 -3.08
C CYS A 47 16.13 2.62 -4.33
N ALA A 48 16.89 1.63 -4.79
CA ALA A 48 16.54 0.81 -5.94
C ALA A 48 16.02 -0.55 -5.44
N PRO A 49 14.80 -0.99 -5.78
CA PRO A 49 14.23 -2.22 -5.26
C PRO A 49 15.14 -3.43 -5.53
N GLY A 50 15.24 -4.32 -4.53
CA GLY A 50 16.05 -5.54 -4.62
C GLY A 50 17.57 -5.36 -4.46
N LYS A 51 18.05 -4.16 -4.07
CA LYS A 51 19.46 -3.93 -3.72
C LYS A 51 19.70 -4.01 -2.22
N GLU A 52 20.91 -4.41 -1.83
CA GLU A 52 21.35 -4.35 -0.43
C GLU A 52 21.23 -2.93 0.11
N GLY A 53 20.65 -2.78 1.30
CA GLY A 53 20.38 -1.46 1.91
C GLY A 53 19.11 -0.76 1.39
N SER A 54 18.31 -1.40 0.53
CA SER A 54 17.02 -0.86 0.11
C SER A 54 15.98 -0.95 1.21
N CYS A 55 14.98 -0.07 1.15
CA CYS A 55 13.83 -0.16 2.04
C CYS A 55 13.11 -1.49 1.85
N THR A 56 12.60 -2.05 2.95
CA THR A 56 11.61 -3.11 2.88
C THR A 56 10.34 -2.52 2.27
N VAL A 57 9.98 -3.02 1.09
CA VAL A 57 8.78 -2.64 0.36
C VAL A 57 7.89 -3.87 0.16
N PRO A 58 6.57 -3.70 0.17
CA PRO A 58 5.82 -2.44 0.37
C PRO A 58 5.91 -1.92 1.82
N LEU A 59 5.70 -0.62 2.02
CA LEU A 59 5.68 0.00 3.35
C LEU A 59 4.55 -0.61 4.19
N SER A 60 4.88 -1.00 5.42
CA SER A 60 3.94 -1.69 6.31
C SER A 60 3.68 -0.93 7.61
N CYS A 61 2.44 -0.98 8.10
CA CYS A 61 2.01 -0.49 9.40
C CYS A 61 1.05 -1.52 10.03
N CYS A 62 1.14 -1.76 11.33
CA CYS A 62 0.33 -2.77 12.03
C CYS A 62 0.43 -4.20 11.43
N GLY A 63 1.59 -4.54 10.86
CA GLY A 63 1.82 -5.83 10.20
C GLY A 63 1.07 -6.01 8.87
N LYS A 64 0.50 -4.93 8.32
CA LYS A 64 -0.17 -4.91 7.02
C LYS A 64 0.41 -3.82 6.13
N GLU A 65 0.19 -3.95 4.85
CA GLU A 65 0.68 -2.99 3.86
C GLU A 65 -0.11 -1.68 3.95
N MET A 66 0.59 -0.57 3.77
CA MET A 66 -0.01 0.75 3.63
C MET A 66 -0.44 0.98 2.18
N VAL A 67 -1.43 1.86 2.01
CA VAL A 67 -2.04 2.16 0.72
C VAL A 67 -1.74 3.61 0.36
N LYS A 68 -1.39 3.87 -0.90
CA LYS A 68 -1.31 5.24 -1.43
C LYS A 68 -2.71 5.78 -1.69
N GLN A 69 -3.00 6.97 -1.18
CA GLN A 69 -4.24 7.69 -1.44
C GLN A 69 -4.07 8.45 -2.76
N SER A 70 -4.70 7.93 -3.82
CA SER A 70 -4.77 8.53 -5.16
C SER A 70 -5.70 9.73 -5.21
#